data_AF-A0A974A2A9-F1
#
_entry.id   AF-A0A974A2A9-F1
#
_cell.length_a   1.000
_cell.length_b   1.000
_cell.length_c   1.000
_cell.angle_alpha   90.00
_cell.angle_beta   90.00
_cell.angle_gamma   90.00
#
_symmetry.space_group_name_H-M   'P 1'
#
loop_
_entity.id
_entity.type
_entity.pdbx_description
1 polymer ?
#
loop_
_entity_poly.entity_id
_entity_poly.type
_entity_poly.pdbx_seq_one_letter_code
_entity_poly.pdbx_strand_id
1 'polypeptide(L)' 'MSDEDIALQAVSAAQEILEEYLEPRPRTNERLILDRLVEVLEQPSLIVAVNRMHRGYRGA' A
#
# COMPACT_ATOMS: atom_id res chain seq x y z
N MET A 1 7.77 -15.23 -2.67
CA MET A 1 7.27 -13.92 -3.11
C MET A 1 8.46 -12.98 -3.11
N SER A 2 8.73 -12.31 -4.24
CA SER A 2 9.81 -11.32 -4.36
C SER A 2 9.47 -10.06 -3.55
N ASP A 3 10.48 -9.31 -3.12
CA ASP A 3 10.25 -7.99 -2.51
C ASP A 3 9.48 -7.06 -3.49
N GLU A 4 9.71 -7.21 -4.81
CA GLU A 4 8.97 -6.51 -5.85
C GLU A 4 7.50 -6.93 -5.92
N ASP A 5 7.21 -8.23 -5.79
CA ASP A 5 5.83 -8.73 -5.76
C ASP A 5 5.06 -8.19 -4.54
N ILE A 6 5.74 -8.09 -3.39
CA ILE A 6 5.17 -7.54 -2.15
C ILE A 6 4.85 -6.05 -2.34
N ALA A 7 5.77 -5.30 -2.94
CA ALA A 7 5.55 -3.89 -3.23
C ALA A 7 4.41 -3.68 -4.23
N LEU A 8 4.38 -4.46 -5.32
CA LEU A 8 3.34 -4.38 -6.33
C LEU A 8 1.96 -4.73 -5.75
N GLN A 9 1.88 -5.79 -4.94
CA GLN A 9 0.63 -6.18 -4.29
C GLN A 9 0.10 -5.08 -3.35
N ALA A 10 0.97 -4.46 -2.56
CA ALA A 10 0.57 -3.37 -1.68
C ALA A 10 0.11 -2.13 -2.45
N VAL A 11 0.76 -1.82 -3.56
CA VAL A 11 0.35 -0.72 -4.46
C VAL A 11 -1.02 -1.00 -5.06
N SER A 12 -1.26 -2.21 -5.59
CA SER A 12 -2.57 -2.59 -6.12
C SER A 12 -3.66 -2.51 -5.06
N ALA A 13 -3.42 -3.03 -3.86
CA ALA A 13 -4.37 -2.95 -2.76
C ALA A 13 -4.65 -1.49 -2.33
N ALA A 14 -3.62 -0.63 -2.30
CA ALA A 14 -3.79 0.79 -2.02
C ALA A 14 -4.60 1.50 -3.10
N GLN A 15 -4.41 1.14 -4.39
CA GLN A 15 -5.18 1.68 -5.50
C GLN A 15 -6.66 1.31 -5.40
N GLU A 16 -6.98 0.05 -5.12
CA GLU A 16 -8.38 -0.41 -4.93
C GLU A 16 -9.09 0.36 -3.80
N ILE A 17 -8.39 0.60 -2.68
CA ILE A 17 -8.93 1.36 -1.55
C ILE A 17 -9.17 2.84 -1.93
N LEU A 18 -8.26 3.43 -2.71
CA LEU A 18 -8.41 4.80 -3.20
C LEU A 18 -9.54 4.93 -4.23
N GLU A 19 -9.74 3.94 -5.08
CA GLU A 19 -10.89 3.90 -6.00
C GLU A 19 -12.20 3.86 -5.21
N GLU A 20 -12.29 3.05 -4.16
CA GLU A 20 -13.45 3.00 -3.25
C GLU A 20 -13.68 4.36 -2.57
N TYR A 21 -12.62 5.07 -2.18
CA TYR A 21 -12.69 6.41 -1.60
C TYR A 21 -13.21 7.47 -2.58
N LEU A 22 -12.88 7.33 -3.87
CA LEU A 22 -13.24 8.31 -4.91
C LEU A 22 -14.68 8.15 -5.41
N GLU A 23 -15.36 7.04 -5.10
CA GLU A 23 -16.76 6.86 -5.47
C GLU A 23 -17.66 7.91 -4.79
N PRO A 24 -18.62 8.53 -5.52
CA PRO A 24 -19.54 9.50 -4.95
C PRO A 24 -20.54 8.79 -4.03
N ARG A 25 -20.17 8.65 -2.75
CA ARG A 25 -20.99 8.06 -1.68
C ARG A 25 -21.06 9.00 -0.47
N PRO A 26 -22.05 8.81 0.43
CA PRO A 26 -22.10 9.58 1.68
C PRO A 26 -20.80 9.38 2.47
N ARG A 27 -20.17 10.50 2.86
CA ARG A 27 -18.84 10.57 3.49
C ARG A 27 -18.71 9.87 4.86
N THR A 28 -19.73 9.15 5.30
CA THR A 28 -19.82 8.52 6.61
C THR A 28 -18.68 7.52 6.85
N ASN A 29 -18.15 6.91 5.79
CA ASN A 29 -17.13 5.85 5.88
C ASN A 29 -15.73 6.30 5.41
N GLU A 30 -15.53 7.57 5.06
CA GLU A 30 -14.25 8.07 4.53
C GLU A 30 -13.06 7.71 5.43
N ARG A 31 -13.25 7.86 6.76
CA ARG A 31 -12.20 7.57 7.73
C ARG A 31 -11.83 6.09 7.77
N LEU A 32 -12.81 5.20 7.69
CA LEU A 32 -12.57 3.75 7.68
C LEU A 32 -11.82 3.30 6.42
N ILE A 33 -12.10 3.93 5.27
CA ILE A 33 -11.40 3.65 4.01
C ILE A 33 -9.95 4.12 4.10
N LEU A 34 -9.70 5.31 4.64
CA LEU A 34 -8.34 5.83 4.85
C LEU A 34 -7.56 5.02 5.91
N ASP A 35 -8.22 4.55 6.97
CA ASP A 35 -7.60 3.68 7.97
C ASP A 35 -7.13 2.35 7.32
N ARG A 36 -7.96 1.74 6.44
CA ARG A 36 -7.57 0.56 5.65
C ARG A 36 -6.36 0.83 4.73
N LEU A 37 -6.26 2.03 4.15
CA LEU A 37 -5.10 2.41 3.35
C LEU A 37 -3.83 2.45 4.21
N VAL A 38 -3.92 3.05 5.40
CA VAL A 38 -2.80 3.11 6.35
C VAL A 38 -2.38 1.70 6.76
N GLU A 39 -3.32 0.81 7.07
CA GLU A 39 -3.02 -0.59 7.42
C GLU A 39 -2.20 -1.31 6.33
N VAL A 40 -2.53 -1.10 5.06
CA VAL A 40 -1.78 -1.69 3.92
C VAL A 40 -0.37 -1.11 3.84
N LEU A 41 -0.22 0.20 4.01
CA LEU A 41 1.07 0.88 3.90
C LEU A 41 1.98 0.64 5.11
N GLU A 42 1.41 0.34 6.29
CA GLU A 42 2.16 0.03 7.51
C GLU A 42 2.53 -1.46 7.65
N GLN A 43 2.18 -2.30 6.67
CA GLN A 43 2.51 -3.71 6.73
C GLN A 43 4.03 -3.92 6.86
N PRO A 44 4.51 -4.64 7.91
CA PRO A 44 5.94 -4.85 8.12
C PRO A 44 6.63 -5.55 6.94
N SER A 45 5.91 -6.45 6.25
CA SER A 45 6.38 -7.11 5.03
C SER A 45 6.69 -6.11 3.91
N LEU A 46 5.81 -5.14 3.69
CA LEU A 46 6.00 -4.06 2.71
C LEU A 46 7.17 -3.16 3.09
N ILE A 47 7.23 -2.72 4.35
CA ILE A 47 8.30 -1.85 4.85
C ILE A 47 9.67 -2.53 4.67
N VAL A 48 9.76 -3.82 5.00
CA VAL A 48 10.99 -4.60 4.83
C VAL A 48 11.35 -4.79 3.36
N ALA A 49 10.37 -5.13 2.51
CA ALA A 49 10.58 -5.32 1.08
C ALA A 49 11.09 -4.04 0.40
N VAL A 50 10.43 -2.90 0.63
CA VAL A 50 10.83 -1.59 0.07
C VAL A 50 12.22 -1.18 0.57
N ASN A 51 12.53 -1.39 1.85
CA ASN A 51 13.87 -1.10 2.38
C ASN A 51 14.97 -1.96 1.75
N ARG A 52 14.69 -3.24 1.50
CA ARG A 52 15.64 -4.16 0.83
C ARG A 52 15.85 -3.78 -0.63
N MET A 53 14.77 -3.49 -1.36
CA MET A 53 14.83 -2.99 -2.74
C MET A 53 15.65 -1.70 -2.82
N HIS A 54 15.41 -0.75 -1.92
CA HIS A 54 16.11 0.53 -1.90
C HIS A 54 17.61 0.37 -1.59
N ARG A 55 17.98 -0.56 -0.71
CA ARG A 55 19.40 -0.87 -0.41
C ARG A 55 20.09 -1.61 -1.56
N GLY A 56 19.39 -2.53 -2.23
CA GLY A 56 19.89 -3.24 -3.41
C GLY A 56 20.16 -2.31 -4.60
N TYR A 57 19.33 -1.27 -4.77
CA TYR A 57 19.49 -0.28 -5.85
C TYR A 57 20.68 0.68 -5.65
N ARG A 58 21.19 0.81 -4.42
CA ARG A 58 22.31 1.72 -4.09
C ARG A 58 23.68 1.08 -4.21
N GLY A 59 23.75 -0.22 -4.51
CA GLY A 59 24.99 -1.00 -4.63
C GLY A 59 25.27 -1.53 -6.04
N ALA A 60 24.53 -1.10 -7.05
CA ALA A 60 24.68 -1.50 -8.46
C ALA A 60 25.29 -0.37 -9.31
#